data_AF-A0AB74EQ46-F1
#
_entry.id   AF-A0AB74EQ46-F1
#
_cell.length_a   1.000
_cell.length_b   1.000
_cell.length_c   1.000
_cell.angle_alpha   90.00
_cell.angle_beta   90.00
_cell.angle_gamma   90.00
#
_symmetry.space_group_name_H-M   'P 1'
#
loop_
_entity.id
_entity.type
_entity.pdbx_description
1 polymer ?
#
loop_
_entity_poly.entity_id
_entity_poly.type
_entity_poly.pdbx_seq_one_letter_code
_entity_poly.pdbx_strand_id
1 'polypeptide(L)'
;MNEIAPTIEMTADTANLKESAKERIDALAQIFGKQAEADKLKAEIDASFEAAKTAAQGKGKGLVVLVNGGKMSAFGPSSRLGGWLHKDIGVPAVDESIKEGSHGQPISFEYLKEKNPDWLFVLDRSAAIGEEGQAAKDVLNNPLVAETTAWKKGQVVYLVPETYLAAGGAQELLNASKQVADAFNAAK
;
A
#
# COMPACT_ATOMS: atom_id res chain seq x y z
N MET A 1 27.71 7.03 11.74
CA MET A 1 27.26 8.26 11.04
C MET A 1 27.45 9.51 11.89
N ASN A 2 27.12 9.47 13.19
CA ASN A 2 27.32 10.61 14.11
C ASN A 2 28.78 11.09 14.32
N GLU A 3 29.78 10.29 13.94
CA GLU A 3 31.20 10.70 13.97
C GLU A 3 31.56 11.70 12.87
N ILE A 4 30.71 11.86 11.83
CA ILE A 4 30.98 12.75 10.68
C ILE A 4 30.14 14.04 10.78
N ALA A 5 28.85 13.91 11.09
CA ALA A 5 27.91 15.01 11.18
C ALA A 5 26.72 14.64 12.08
N PRO A 6 25.97 15.63 12.61
CA PRO A 6 24.70 15.36 13.28
C PRO A 6 23.81 14.48 12.39
N THR A 7 23.49 13.28 12.88
CA THR A 7 22.62 12.33 12.17
C THR A 7 21.30 12.25 12.92
N ILE A 8 20.20 12.46 12.19
CA ILE A 8 18.85 12.27 12.69
C ILE A 8 18.34 10.91 12.19
N GLU A 9 17.71 10.16 13.08
CA GLU A 9 17.10 8.89 12.72
C GLU A 9 15.68 9.13 12.19
N MET A 10 15.37 8.60 11.01
CA MET A 10 14.12 8.79 10.28
C MET A 10 13.50 7.46 9.81
N THR A 11 13.75 6.32 10.46
CA THR A 11 13.09 5.03 10.15
C THR A 11 11.60 5.04 10.45
N ALA A 12 10.76 4.97 9.42
CA ALA A 12 9.31 5.04 9.56
C ALA A 12 8.74 3.92 10.44
N ASP A 13 7.78 4.25 11.29
CA ASP A 13 6.92 3.28 11.94
C ASP A 13 5.91 2.75 10.90
N THR A 14 6.22 1.57 10.38
CA THR A 14 5.41 0.94 9.33
C THR A 14 4.06 0.43 9.82
N ALA A 15 3.83 0.37 11.13
CA ALA A 15 2.51 0.04 11.69
C ALA A 15 1.55 1.23 11.67
N ASN A 16 2.09 2.47 11.63
CA ASN A 16 1.34 3.72 11.65
C ASN A 16 1.88 4.69 10.58
N LEU A 17 1.97 4.21 9.33
CA LEU A 17 2.75 4.83 8.26
C LEU A 17 2.36 6.30 7.98
N LYS A 18 1.05 6.59 7.97
CA LYS A 18 0.53 7.94 7.74
C LYS A 18 0.97 8.92 8.84
N GLU A 19 0.81 8.54 10.11
CA GLU A 19 1.21 9.40 11.23
C GLU A 19 2.73 9.55 11.31
N SER A 20 3.45 8.44 11.10
CA SER A 20 4.91 8.43 11.07
C SER A 20 5.50 9.34 9.99
N ALA A 21 4.80 9.48 8.85
CA ALA A 21 5.16 10.44 7.81
C ALA A 21 4.95 11.89 8.26
N LYS A 22 3.87 12.19 8.98
CA LYS A 22 3.58 13.53 9.51
C LYS A 22 4.64 13.97 10.53
N GLU A 23 5.05 13.07 11.42
CA GLU A 23 6.16 13.32 12.37
C GLU A 23 7.48 13.69 11.65
N ARG A 24 7.78 12.99 10.54
CA ARG A 24 8.98 13.26 9.72
C ARG A 24 8.89 14.59 9.00
N ILE A 25 7.73 14.91 8.45
CA ILE A 25 7.45 16.20 7.83
C ILE A 25 7.70 17.31 8.86
N ASP A 26 7.21 17.16 10.10
CA ASP A 26 7.41 18.14 11.17
C ASP A 26 8.88 18.28 11.60
N ALA A 27 9.59 17.16 11.73
CA ALA A 27 11.02 17.18 12.07
C ALA A 27 11.85 17.91 11.00
N LEU A 28 11.59 17.65 9.71
CA LEU A 28 12.24 18.37 8.62
C LEU A 28 11.81 19.84 8.59
N ALA A 29 10.54 20.15 8.84
CA ALA A 29 10.04 21.51 8.90
C ALA A 29 10.72 22.34 9.98
N GLN A 30 10.97 21.75 11.15
CA GLN A 30 11.70 22.40 12.23
C GLN A 30 13.15 22.73 11.83
N ILE A 31 13.82 21.83 11.12
CA ILE A 31 15.20 22.04 10.66
C ILE A 31 15.29 23.16 9.63
N PHE A 32 14.32 23.24 8.72
CA PHE A 32 14.35 24.18 7.58
C PHE A 32 13.53 25.47 7.80
N GLY A 33 12.81 25.60 8.92
CA GLY A 33 11.91 26.73 9.16
C GLY A 33 10.72 26.76 8.20
N LYS A 34 10.13 25.58 7.95
CA LYS A 34 9.09 25.32 6.93
C LYS A 34 7.78 24.80 7.50
N GLN A 35 7.41 25.27 8.69
CA GLN A 35 6.23 24.79 9.42
C GLN A 35 4.93 25.04 8.64
N ALA A 36 4.80 26.19 7.97
CA ALA A 36 3.60 26.50 7.18
C ALA A 36 3.44 25.56 5.98
N GLU A 37 4.52 25.25 5.26
CA GLU A 37 4.51 24.29 4.17
C GLU A 37 4.25 22.86 4.64
N ALA A 38 4.79 22.49 5.81
CA ALA A 38 4.52 21.21 6.45
C ALA A 38 3.05 21.04 6.84
N ASP A 39 2.45 22.04 7.48
CA ASP A 39 1.02 21.99 7.85
C ASP A 39 0.13 21.86 6.61
N LYS A 40 0.45 22.57 5.53
CA LYS A 40 -0.24 22.41 4.25
C LYS A 40 -0.12 20.99 3.69
N LEU A 41 1.09 20.44 3.67
CA LEU A 41 1.34 19.09 3.13
C LEU A 41 0.64 18.00 3.97
N LYS A 42 0.68 18.11 5.30
CA LYS A 42 -0.03 17.19 6.21
C LYS A 42 -1.54 17.27 5.98
N ALA A 43 -2.10 18.47 5.81
CA ALA A 43 -3.52 18.64 5.51
C ALA A 43 -3.91 18.03 4.15
N GLU A 44 -3.04 18.13 3.14
CA GLU A 44 -3.25 17.49 1.84
C GLU A 44 -3.27 15.96 1.94
N ILE A 45 -2.34 15.37 2.71
CA ILE A 45 -2.32 13.94 3.00
C ILE A 45 -3.60 13.52 3.72
N ASP A 46 -4.00 14.26 4.76
CA ASP A 46 -5.22 13.96 5.52
C ASP A 46 -6.46 14.00 4.62
N ALA A 47 -6.59 15.01 3.76
CA ALA A 47 -7.69 15.12 2.81
C ALA A 47 -7.72 13.98 1.78
N SER A 48 -6.55 13.59 1.24
CA SER A 48 -6.44 12.50 0.27
C SER A 48 -6.85 11.14 0.87
N PHE A 49 -6.43 10.87 2.12
CA PHE A 49 -6.84 9.66 2.83
C PHE A 49 -8.33 9.65 3.18
N GLU A 50 -8.92 10.77 3.59
CA GLU A 50 -10.36 10.85 3.86
C GLU A 50 -11.20 10.68 2.57
N ALA A 51 -10.71 11.19 1.44
CA ALA A 51 -11.33 10.96 0.14
C ALA A 51 -11.30 9.45 -0.24
N ALA A 52 -10.16 8.80 -0.06
CA ALA A 52 -10.01 7.36 -0.31
C ALA A 52 -10.90 6.52 0.62
N LYS A 53 -10.95 6.87 1.91
CA LYS A 53 -11.80 6.24 2.91
C LYS A 53 -13.27 6.36 2.56
N THR A 54 -13.71 7.55 2.16
CA THR A 54 -15.09 7.78 1.71
C THR A 54 -15.41 6.93 0.48
N ALA A 55 -14.51 6.89 -0.51
CA ALA A 55 -14.69 6.09 -1.73
C ALA A 55 -14.76 4.58 -1.45
N ALA A 56 -14.01 4.10 -0.44
CA ALA A 56 -13.94 2.69 -0.06
C ALA A 56 -15.19 2.16 0.68
N GLN A 57 -16.03 3.04 1.25
CA GLN A 57 -17.18 2.62 2.06
C GLN A 57 -18.12 1.70 1.30
N GLY A 58 -18.38 0.52 1.86
CA GLY A 58 -19.29 -0.47 1.26
C GLY A 58 -18.77 -1.13 -0.03
N LYS A 59 -17.51 -0.93 -0.42
CA LYS A 59 -16.93 -1.49 -1.66
C LYS A 59 -16.39 -2.92 -1.52
N GLY A 60 -16.54 -3.54 -0.36
CA GLY A 60 -16.15 -4.93 -0.11
C GLY A 60 -14.77 -5.07 0.52
N LYS A 61 -14.25 -6.31 0.51
CA LYS A 61 -12.99 -6.67 1.18
C LYS A 61 -11.80 -6.64 0.22
N GLY A 62 -10.65 -6.17 0.72
CA GLY A 62 -9.40 -6.09 -0.03
C GLY A 62 -8.38 -7.13 0.40
N LEU A 63 -7.46 -7.47 -0.51
CA LEU A 63 -6.23 -8.17 -0.22
C LEU A 63 -5.04 -7.45 -0.87
N VAL A 64 -3.97 -7.24 -0.10
CA VAL A 64 -2.70 -6.70 -0.62
C VAL A 64 -1.73 -7.86 -0.88
N VAL A 65 -1.16 -7.90 -2.09
CA VAL A 65 -0.19 -8.91 -2.52
C VAL A 65 1.05 -8.25 -3.09
N LEU A 66 2.23 -8.74 -2.70
CA LEU A 66 3.49 -8.46 -3.38
C LEU A 66 3.82 -9.62 -4.32
N VAL A 67 4.12 -9.33 -5.58
CA VAL A 67 4.70 -10.28 -6.53
C VAL A 67 6.19 -10.01 -6.67
N ASN A 68 6.99 -11.07 -6.60
CA ASN A 68 8.44 -11.00 -6.72
C ASN A 68 8.96 -12.24 -7.47
N GLY A 69 9.40 -12.08 -8.72
CA GLY A 69 9.96 -13.17 -9.53
C GLY A 69 9.07 -14.42 -9.60
N GLY A 70 7.74 -14.24 -9.75
CA GLY A 70 6.75 -15.32 -9.80
C GLY A 70 6.22 -15.83 -8.46
N LYS A 71 6.81 -15.39 -7.33
CA LYS A 71 6.30 -15.71 -5.98
C LYS A 71 5.36 -14.62 -5.48
N MET A 72 4.42 -15.00 -4.61
CA MET A 72 3.45 -14.08 -4.03
C MET A 72 3.48 -14.13 -2.51
N SER A 73 3.35 -12.96 -1.89
CA SER A 73 3.13 -12.80 -0.46
C SER A 73 1.92 -11.91 -0.18
N ALA A 74 1.07 -12.31 0.76
CA ALA A 74 -0.05 -11.52 1.27
C ALA A 74 0.38 -10.62 2.44
N PHE A 75 -0.28 -9.47 2.53
CA PHE A 75 -0.03 -8.43 3.53
C PHE A 75 -1.34 -8.06 4.24
N GLY A 76 -1.38 -8.25 5.56
CA GLY A 76 -2.55 -7.98 6.39
C GLY A 76 -2.55 -6.57 7.02
N PRO A 77 -3.54 -6.26 7.89
CA PRO A 77 -3.79 -4.92 8.43
C PRO A 77 -2.67 -4.31 9.27
N SER A 78 -1.79 -5.11 9.85
CA SER A 78 -0.66 -4.62 10.65
C SER A 78 0.67 -4.66 9.89
N SER A 79 0.63 -5.06 8.62
CA SER A 79 1.84 -5.17 7.82
C SER A 79 2.26 -3.81 7.23
N ARG A 80 3.56 -3.69 6.92
CA ARG A 80 4.14 -2.51 6.26
C ARG A 80 3.44 -2.08 4.98
N LEU A 81 2.94 -3.03 4.19
CA LEU A 81 2.40 -2.75 2.85
C LEU A 81 0.87 -2.76 2.80
N GLY A 82 0.21 -3.35 3.81
CA GLY A 82 -1.25 -3.43 3.89
C GLY A 82 -1.88 -2.50 4.95
N GLY A 83 -1.11 -2.03 5.93
CA GLY A 83 -1.68 -1.32 7.08
C GLY A 83 -2.35 0.01 6.73
N TRP A 84 -1.73 0.81 5.88
CA TRP A 84 -2.32 2.09 5.44
C TRP A 84 -3.67 1.90 4.70
N LEU A 85 -3.80 0.83 3.92
CA LEU A 85 -5.04 0.52 3.20
C LEU A 85 -6.13 0.02 4.16
N HIS A 86 -5.77 -0.89 5.07
CA HIS A 86 -6.74 -1.56 5.93
C HIS A 86 -7.13 -0.72 7.16
N LYS A 87 -6.17 -0.05 7.79
CA LYS A 87 -6.38 0.75 9.01
C LYS A 87 -6.70 2.20 8.69
N ASP A 88 -5.90 2.88 7.86
CA ASP A 88 -6.05 4.32 7.65
C ASP A 88 -7.19 4.63 6.65
N ILE A 89 -7.26 3.90 5.54
CA ILE A 89 -8.36 4.02 4.56
C ILE A 89 -9.59 3.22 5.00
N GLY A 90 -9.41 2.14 5.77
CA GLY A 90 -10.51 1.36 6.33
C GLY A 90 -11.07 0.28 5.39
N VAL A 91 -10.30 -0.17 4.39
CA VAL A 91 -10.70 -1.30 3.54
C VAL A 91 -10.65 -2.60 4.37
N PRO A 92 -11.76 -3.32 4.60
CA PRO A 92 -11.73 -4.55 5.38
C PRO A 92 -10.81 -5.59 4.74
N ALA A 93 -9.97 -6.27 5.52
CA ALA A 93 -9.14 -7.33 4.97
C ALA A 93 -9.98 -8.58 4.65
N VAL A 94 -9.65 -9.27 3.57
CA VAL A 94 -10.26 -10.57 3.27
C VAL A 94 -9.83 -11.64 4.28
N ASP A 95 -8.66 -11.47 4.90
CA ASP A 95 -8.08 -12.38 5.88
C ASP A 95 -7.34 -11.60 6.98
N GLU A 96 -7.97 -11.52 8.16
CA GLU A 96 -7.42 -10.88 9.36
C GLU A 96 -6.32 -11.73 10.03
N SER A 97 -6.15 -12.99 9.62
CA SER A 97 -5.20 -13.93 10.24
C SER A 97 -3.82 -13.98 9.56
N ILE A 98 -3.60 -13.16 8.53
CA ILE A 98 -2.32 -13.08 7.81
C ILE A 98 -1.21 -12.78 8.80
N LYS A 99 -0.23 -13.69 8.90
CA LYS A 99 0.90 -13.53 9.80
C LYS A 99 1.78 -12.36 9.37
N GLU A 100 2.13 -11.54 10.35
CA GLU A 100 3.01 -10.40 10.15
C GLU A 100 4.47 -10.83 9.92
N GLY A 101 5.18 -10.04 9.11
CA GLY A 101 6.59 -10.22 8.81
C GLY A 101 7.03 -9.22 7.73
N SER A 102 8.33 -8.94 7.66
CA SER A 102 8.89 -7.98 6.70
C SER A 102 8.63 -8.35 5.23
N HIS A 103 8.46 -9.65 4.94
CA HIS A 103 8.24 -10.19 3.61
C HIS A 103 6.80 -10.66 3.33
N GLY A 104 5.89 -10.43 4.27
CA GLY A 104 4.51 -10.92 4.21
C GLY A 104 4.41 -12.45 4.35
N GLN A 105 3.17 -12.96 4.26
CA GLN A 105 2.89 -14.39 4.30
C GLN A 105 2.94 -14.97 2.89
N PRO A 106 3.78 -15.97 2.58
CA PRO A 106 3.75 -16.64 1.28
C PRO A 106 2.37 -17.23 1.00
N ILE A 107 1.87 -17.06 -0.23
CA ILE A 107 0.56 -17.56 -0.68
C ILE A 107 0.64 -18.26 -2.04
N SER A 108 -0.37 -19.05 -2.36
CA SER A 108 -0.56 -19.67 -3.67
C SER A 108 -1.73 -19.05 -4.44
N PHE A 109 -1.95 -19.45 -5.69
CA PHE A 109 -3.13 -19.04 -6.46
C PHE A 109 -4.42 -19.62 -5.89
N GLU A 110 -4.36 -20.84 -5.32
CA GLU A 110 -5.49 -21.46 -4.60
C GLU A 110 -5.90 -20.63 -3.39
N TYR A 111 -4.95 -20.06 -2.66
CA TYR A 111 -5.26 -19.14 -1.56
C TYR A 111 -6.05 -17.91 -2.06
N LEU A 112 -5.66 -17.31 -3.18
CA LEU A 112 -6.39 -16.19 -3.78
C LEU A 112 -7.82 -16.58 -4.18
N LYS A 113 -7.98 -17.78 -4.77
CA LYS A 113 -9.29 -18.33 -5.13
C LYS A 113 -10.15 -18.63 -3.90
N GLU A 114 -9.56 -19.20 -2.86
CA GLU A 114 -10.25 -19.57 -1.62
C GLU A 114 -10.72 -18.32 -0.86
N LYS A 115 -9.83 -17.34 -0.68
CA LYS A 115 -10.17 -16.09 0.03
C LYS A 115 -11.07 -15.20 -0.79
N ASN A 116 -10.95 -15.24 -2.11
CA ASN A 116 -11.84 -14.57 -3.06
C ASN A 116 -12.11 -13.08 -2.73
N PRO A 117 -11.07 -12.23 -2.71
CA PRO A 117 -11.25 -10.82 -2.35
C PRO A 117 -12.13 -10.08 -3.37
N ASP A 118 -12.87 -9.08 -2.91
CA ASP A 118 -13.56 -8.14 -3.80
C ASP A 118 -12.54 -7.26 -4.53
N TRP A 119 -11.45 -6.88 -3.86
CA TRP A 119 -10.39 -6.05 -4.41
C TRP A 119 -9.01 -6.70 -4.23
N LEU A 120 -8.22 -6.73 -5.29
CA LEU A 120 -6.83 -7.18 -5.24
C LEU A 120 -5.89 -6.00 -5.49
N PHE A 121 -5.10 -5.65 -4.50
CA PHE A 121 -4.08 -4.60 -4.58
C PHE A 121 -2.71 -5.25 -4.74
N VAL A 122 -2.03 -4.94 -5.84
CA VAL A 122 -0.86 -5.68 -6.30
C VAL A 122 0.35 -4.76 -6.33
N LEU A 123 1.41 -5.13 -5.61
CA LEU A 123 2.72 -4.53 -5.70
C LEU A 123 3.62 -5.43 -6.54
N ASP A 124 4.21 -4.89 -7.61
CA ASP A 124 5.20 -5.60 -8.42
C ASP A 124 6.60 -5.19 -7.98
N ARG A 125 7.26 -6.03 -7.17
CA ARG A 125 8.60 -5.72 -6.67
C ARG A 125 9.61 -5.70 -7.81
N SER A 126 9.55 -6.68 -8.71
CA SER A 126 10.54 -6.83 -9.79
C SER A 126 10.51 -5.60 -10.68
N ALA A 127 9.31 -5.14 -11.06
CA ALA A 127 9.15 -3.88 -11.80
C ALA A 127 9.63 -2.66 -10.99
N ALA A 128 9.31 -2.58 -9.70
CA ALA A 128 9.70 -1.45 -8.86
C ALA A 128 11.23 -1.29 -8.73
N ILE A 129 11.99 -2.38 -8.68
CA ILE A 129 13.46 -2.33 -8.53
C ILE A 129 14.22 -2.49 -9.85
N GLY A 130 13.52 -2.60 -10.99
CA GLY A 130 14.14 -2.83 -12.30
C GLY A 130 14.80 -4.21 -12.45
N GLU A 131 14.35 -5.20 -11.68
CA GLU A 131 14.83 -6.58 -11.77
C GLU A 131 14.13 -7.29 -12.94
N GLU A 132 14.90 -8.03 -13.74
CA GLU A 132 14.33 -8.88 -14.79
C GLU A 132 13.45 -9.97 -14.16
N GLY A 133 12.28 -10.17 -14.74
CA GLY A 133 11.32 -11.15 -14.23
C GLY A 133 9.97 -11.02 -14.89
N GLN A 134 9.08 -11.95 -14.56
CA GLN A 134 7.71 -11.91 -15.04
C GLN A 134 6.94 -10.82 -14.28
N ALA A 135 6.30 -9.92 -15.04
CA ALA A 135 5.47 -8.86 -14.46
C ALA A 135 4.34 -9.46 -13.63
N ALA A 136 3.95 -8.77 -12.55
CA ALA A 136 2.89 -9.21 -11.65
C ALA A 136 1.58 -9.51 -12.39
N LYS A 137 1.28 -8.70 -13.41
CA LYS A 137 0.14 -8.91 -14.32
C LYS A 137 0.15 -10.29 -14.96
N ASP A 138 1.32 -10.73 -15.44
CA ASP A 138 1.43 -12.00 -16.15
C ASP A 138 1.44 -13.17 -15.17
N VAL A 139 2.02 -13.01 -13.97
CA VAL A 139 1.96 -14.01 -12.89
C VAL A 139 0.51 -14.23 -12.44
N LEU A 140 -0.27 -13.16 -12.29
CA LEU A 140 -1.66 -13.23 -11.83
C LEU A 140 -2.66 -13.64 -12.92
N ASN A 141 -2.27 -13.59 -14.19
CA ASN A 141 -3.13 -13.97 -15.31
C ASN A 141 -3.21 -15.50 -15.47
N ASN A 142 -3.93 -16.15 -14.57
CA ASN A 142 -4.16 -17.60 -14.60
C ASN A 142 -5.62 -17.97 -14.26
N PRO A 143 -6.06 -19.20 -14.59
CA PRO A 143 -7.46 -19.61 -14.42
C PRO A 143 -7.98 -19.51 -12.98
N LEU A 144 -7.15 -19.77 -11.97
CA LEU A 144 -7.58 -19.73 -10.57
C LEU A 144 -7.86 -18.30 -10.12
N VAL A 145 -6.98 -17.36 -10.47
CA VAL A 145 -7.17 -15.94 -10.15
C VAL A 145 -8.33 -15.36 -10.98
N ALA A 146 -8.50 -15.81 -12.22
CA ALA A 146 -9.62 -15.39 -13.08
C ALA A 146 -11.00 -15.77 -12.51
N GLU A 147 -11.07 -16.73 -11.59
CA GLU A 147 -12.30 -17.08 -10.89
C GLU A 147 -12.66 -16.14 -9.73
N THR A 148 -11.73 -15.29 -9.28
CA THR A 148 -11.96 -14.37 -8.15
C THR A 148 -12.91 -13.23 -8.50
N THR A 149 -13.59 -12.69 -7.48
CA THR A 149 -14.47 -11.53 -7.60
C THR A 149 -13.70 -10.32 -8.11
N ALA A 150 -12.52 -10.04 -7.53
CA ALA A 150 -11.65 -8.97 -7.96
C ALA A 150 -11.35 -9.02 -9.46
N TRP A 151 -10.96 -10.18 -9.98
CA TRP A 151 -10.63 -10.32 -11.40
C TRP A 151 -11.86 -10.15 -12.31
N LYS A 152 -12.97 -10.82 -11.96
CA LYS A 152 -14.22 -10.77 -12.74
C LYS A 152 -14.80 -9.37 -12.84
N LYS A 153 -14.64 -8.55 -11.80
CA LYS A 153 -15.11 -7.16 -11.76
C LYS A 153 -14.09 -6.15 -12.27
N GLY A 154 -12.88 -6.57 -12.64
CA GLY A 154 -11.80 -5.65 -13.01
C GLY A 154 -11.28 -4.82 -11.83
N GLN A 155 -11.49 -5.29 -10.60
CA GLN A 155 -11.10 -4.64 -9.34
C GLN A 155 -9.70 -5.11 -8.89
N VAL A 156 -8.75 -5.09 -9.84
CA VAL A 156 -7.34 -5.38 -9.61
C VAL A 156 -6.54 -4.10 -9.79
N VAL A 157 -5.95 -3.61 -8.71
CA VAL A 157 -5.22 -2.33 -8.67
C VAL A 157 -3.73 -2.63 -8.55
N TYR A 158 -2.98 -2.40 -9.64
CA TYR A 158 -1.52 -2.43 -9.61
C TYR A 158 -1.01 -1.12 -9.01
N LEU A 159 -0.57 -1.19 -7.76
CA LEU A 159 -0.15 -0.02 -6.99
C LEU A 159 1.10 0.61 -7.59
N VAL A 160 1.22 1.93 -7.43
CA VAL A 160 2.41 2.67 -7.84
C VAL A 160 3.69 2.10 -7.18
N PRO A 161 4.83 2.03 -7.89
CA PRO A 161 6.03 1.33 -7.42
C PRO A 161 6.63 1.93 -6.15
N GLU A 162 6.44 3.23 -5.95
CA GLU A 162 6.84 3.96 -4.75
C GLU A 162 6.20 3.43 -3.46
N THR A 163 5.02 2.80 -3.51
CA THR A 163 4.43 2.14 -2.33
C THR A 163 5.29 0.98 -1.81
N TYR A 164 6.17 0.43 -2.64
CA TYR A 164 7.22 -0.51 -2.19
C TYR A 164 8.52 0.21 -1.78
N LEU A 165 8.99 1.15 -2.62
CA LEU A 165 10.33 1.77 -2.56
C LEU A 165 10.46 2.89 -1.51
N ALA A 166 9.39 3.65 -1.31
CA ALA A 166 9.38 4.91 -0.58
C ALA A 166 8.18 4.99 0.37
N ALA A 167 7.77 3.85 0.93
CA ALA A 167 6.64 3.75 1.86
C ALA A 167 6.77 4.78 3.00
N GLY A 168 5.76 5.65 3.12
CA GLY A 168 5.73 6.72 4.12
C GLY A 168 6.33 8.04 3.66
N GLY A 169 6.76 8.13 2.40
CA GLY A 169 7.08 9.39 1.75
C GLY A 169 5.80 10.19 1.47
N ALA A 170 5.82 11.51 1.68
CA ALA A 170 4.65 12.35 1.50
C ALA A 170 4.01 12.25 0.09
N GLN A 171 4.85 12.28 -0.95
CA GLN A 171 4.38 12.15 -2.33
C GLN A 171 3.82 10.76 -2.63
N GLU A 172 4.46 9.72 -2.09
CA GLU A 172 4.02 8.34 -2.21
C GLU A 172 2.63 8.16 -1.59
N LEU A 173 2.44 8.64 -0.35
CA LEU A 173 1.15 8.58 0.35
C LEU A 173 0.04 9.30 -0.43
N LEU A 174 0.33 10.46 -1.03
CA LEU A 174 -0.62 11.20 -1.86
C LEU A 174 -0.99 10.42 -3.12
N ASN A 175 0.00 9.88 -3.83
CA ASN A 175 -0.23 9.13 -5.06
C ASN A 175 -0.97 7.82 -4.80
N ALA A 176 -0.58 7.06 -3.78
CA ALA A 176 -1.19 5.79 -3.41
C ALA A 176 -2.65 5.97 -2.95
N SER A 177 -2.92 6.92 -2.04
CA SER A 177 -4.29 7.20 -1.58
C SER A 177 -5.19 7.71 -2.71
N LYS A 178 -4.66 8.59 -3.59
CA LYS A 178 -5.38 9.04 -4.79
C LYS A 178 -5.70 7.89 -5.73
N GLN A 179 -4.74 7.02 -6.03
CA GLN A 179 -4.95 5.86 -6.91
C GLN A 179 -6.04 4.94 -6.36
N VAL A 180 -6.03 4.68 -5.05
CA VAL A 180 -7.05 3.87 -4.38
C VAL A 180 -8.43 4.53 -4.46
N ALA A 181 -8.52 5.83 -4.19
CA ALA A 181 -9.78 6.58 -4.30
C ALA A 181 -10.34 6.53 -5.72
N ASP A 182 -9.51 6.79 -6.73
CA ASP A 182 -9.90 6.78 -8.14
C ASP A 182 -10.39 5.38 -8.55
N ALA A 183 -9.72 4.32 -8.10
CA ALA A 183 -10.14 2.95 -8.36
C ALA A 183 -11.53 2.64 -7.78
N PHE A 184 -11.77 2.96 -6.51
CA PHE A 184 -13.07 2.72 -5.86
C PHE A 184 -14.21 3.53 -6.49
N ASN A 185 -13.93 4.76 -6.92
CA ASN A 185 -14.90 5.62 -7.59
C ASN A 185 -15.23 5.13 -9.01
N ALA A 186 -14.29 4.50 -9.69
CA ALA A 186 -14.50 3.94 -11.03
C ALA A 186 -15.28 2.60 -11.02
N ALA A 187 -15.28 1.88 -9.88
CA ALA A 187 -16.01 0.62 -9.75
C ALA A 187 -17.54 0.84 -9.74
N LYS A 188 -18.22 0.15 -10.65
CA LYS A 188 -19.68 0.15 -10.84
C LYS A 188 -20.39 -0.79 -9.88
#